data_AF-A0A0G0M1E5-F1
#
_entry.id   AF-A0A0G0M1E5-F1
#
_cell.length_a   1.000
_cell.length_b   1.000
_cell.length_c   1.000
_cell.angle_alpha   90.00
_cell.angle_beta   90.00
_cell.angle_gamma   90.00
#
_symmetry.space_group_name_H-M   'P 1'
#
loop_
_entity.id
_entity.type
_entity.pdbx_description
1 polymer ?
#
loop_
_entity_poly.entity_id
_entity_poly.type
_entity_poly.pdbx_seq_one_letter_code
_entity_poly.pdbx_strand_id
1 'polypeptide(L)' 'MKLTNDRYTIFLGTKNFTERYYKDKNGWLKVSARGKEFRMTAEQVLNHLLPALSGIKSNLKIKVEYNKEP' A
#
# COMPACT_ATOMS: atom_id res chain seq x y z
N MET A 1 13.50 -4.44 -16.45
CA MET A 1 12.94 -4.02 -15.14
C MET A 1 11.44 -4.19 -15.22
N LYS A 2 10.82 -4.94 -14.31
CA LYS A 2 9.37 -5.21 -14.36
C LYS A 2 8.64 -4.15 -13.54
N LEU A 3 8.01 -3.17 -14.19
CA LEU A 3 7.33 -2.04 -13.52
C LEU A 3 5.87 -2.34 -13.18
N THR A 4 5.53 -3.61 -12.96
CA THR A 4 4.17 -4.05 -12.68
C THR A 4 3.89 -4.01 -11.18
N ASN A 5 2.60 -3.92 -10.82
CA ASN A 5 2.15 -3.74 -9.43
C ASN A 5 2.63 -4.79 -8.42
N ASP A 6 2.96 -6.02 -8.86
CA ASP A 6 3.55 -7.07 -8.02
C ASP A 6 5.00 -6.78 -7.57
N ARG A 7 5.64 -5.76 -8.12
CA ARG A 7 7.00 -5.34 -7.72
C ARG A 7 7.02 -4.17 -6.75
N TYR A 8 5.88 -3.74 -6.23
CA TYR A 8 5.81 -2.59 -5.33
C TYR A 8 5.16 -2.95 -4.00
N THR A 9 5.78 -2.44 -2.93
CA THR A 9 5.17 -2.39 -1.60
C THR A 9 4.84 -0.94 -1.29
N ILE A 10 3.58 -0.67 -0.96
CA ILE A 10 3.10 0.67 -0.63
C ILE A 10 2.89 0.73 0.88
N PHE A 11 3.52 1.70 1.52
CA PHE A 11 3.37 1.99 2.93
C PHE A 11 2.51 3.24 3.07
N LEU A 12 1.45 3.13 3.85
CA LEU A 12 0.53 4.23 4.13
C LEU A 12 0.40 4.36 5.63
N GLY A 13 0.47 5.59 6.16
CA GLY A 13 0.34 5.75 7.60
C GLY A 13 0.65 7.14 8.11
N THR A 14 0.65 7.26 9.43
CA THR A 14 1.04 8.48 10.13
C THR A 14 2.39 8.25 10.80
N LYS A 15 2.84 9.17 11.67
CA LYS A 15 4.04 8.95 12.49
C LYS A 15 3.91 7.75 13.44
N ASN A 16 2.69 7.39 13.85
CA ASN A 16 2.44 6.43 14.94
C ASN A 16 1.94 5.07 14.44
N PHE A 17 1.57 4.96 13.17
CA PHE A 17 1.14 3.68 12.59
C PHE A 17 1.49 3.65 11.12
N THR A 18 1.81 2.46 10.62
CA THR A 18 2.02 2.23 9.19
C THR A 18 1.39 0.91 8.81
N GLU A 19 0.58 0.94 7.76
CA GLU A 19 0.03 -0.23 7.10
C GLU A 19 0.71 -0.42 5.75
N ARG A 20 0.68 -1.65 5.24
CA ARG A 20 1.37 -2.05 4.02
C ARG A 20 0.39 -2.65 3.02
N TYR A 21 0.58 -2.34 1.76
CA TYR A 21 -0.19 -2.86 0.64
C TYR A 21 0.77 -3.45 -0.38
N TYR A 22 0.52 -4.68 -0.80
CA TYR A 22 1.27 -5.32 -1.88
C TYR A 22 0.38 -6.31 -2.60
N LYS A 23 0.78 -6.69 -3.81
CA LYS A 23 0.06 -7.69 -4.60
C LYS A 23 0.80 -9.02 -4.52
N ASP A 24 0.13 -10.04 -4.00
CA ASP A 24 0.61 -11.42 -4.00
C ASP A 24 -0.11 -12.24 -5.10
N LYS A 25 0.14 -13.55 -5.13
CA LYS A 25 -0.48 -14.48 -6.07
C LYS A 25 -2.02 -14.51 -6.03
N ASN A 26 -2.63 -14.11 -4.91
CA ASN A 26 -4.07 -14.10 -4.68
C ASN A 26 -4.69 -12.70 -4.85
N GLY A 27 -3.91 -11.71 -5.28
CA GLY A 27 -4.38 -10.33 -5.49
C GLY A 27 -3.81 -9.36 -4.46
N TRP A 28 -4.54 -8.27 -4.20
CA TRP A 28 -4.06 -7.25 -3.27
C TRP A 28 -4.28 -7.66 -1.82
N LEU A 29 -3.25 -7.40 -1.02
CA LEU A 29 -3.23 -7.67 0.40
C LEU A 29 -2.86 -6.39 1.14
N LYS A 30 -3.66 -6.07 2.15
CA LYS A 30 -3.37 -5.03 3.13
C LYS A 30 -2.98 -5.69 4.45
N VAL A 31 -1.84 -5.27 5.01
CA VAL A 31 -1.41 -5.62 6.35
C VAL A 31 -1.52 -4.37 7.22
N SER A 32 -2.44 -4.40 8.18
CA SER A 32 -2.61 -3.30 9.15
C SER A 32 -1.37 -3.14 10.05
N ALA A 33 -1.27 -2.00 10.73
CA ALA A 33 -0.22 -1.76 11.73
C ALA A 33 -0.21 -2.79 12.88
N ARG A 34 -1.31 -3.54 13.09
CA ARG A 34 -1.42 -4.62 14.08
C ARG A 34 -1.17 -6.02 13.49
N GLY A 35 -0.68 -6.11 12.26
CA GLY A 35 -0.40 -7.39 11.59
C GLY A 35 -1.63 -8.11 11.03
N LYS A 36 -2.85 -7.57 11.18
CA LYS A 36 -4.04 -8.16 10.55
C LYS A 36 -4.01 -8.00 9.04
N GLU A 37 -4.38 -9.06 8.33
CA GLU A 37 -4.40 -9.15 6.87
C GLU A 37 -5.81 -8.99 6.30
N PHE A 38 -5.93 -8.27 5.19
CA PHE A 38 -7.20 -8.01 4.50
C PHE A 38 -7.03 -8.13 2.99
N ARG A 39 -7.89 -8.92 2.34
CA ARG A 39 -7.95 -9.03 0.88
C ARG A 39 -8.68 -7.83 0.29
N MET A 40 -8.14 -7.30 -0.81
CA MET A 40 -8.65 -6.09 -1.44
C MET A 40 -8.68 -6.21 -2.96
N THR A 41 -9.55 -5.43 -3.60
CA THR A 41 -9.48 -5.16 -5.03
C THR A 41 -8.51 -4.01 -5.32
N ALA A 42 -8.07 -3.87 -6.57
CA ALA A 42 -7.22 -2.76 -6.97
C ALA A 42 -7.88 -1.39 -6.74
N GLU A 43 -9.19 -1.29 -6.94
CA GLU A 43 -9.95 -0.05 -6.72
C GLU A 43 -10.05 0.31 -5.25
N GLN A 44 -10.23 -0.67 -4.36
CA GLN A 44 -10.21 -0.40 -2.92
C GLN A 44 -8.82 0.05 -2.44
N VAL A 45 -7.74 -0.54 -2.98
CA VAL A 45 -6.38 -0.07 -2.72
C VAL A 45 -6.25 1.38 -3.16
N LEU A 46 -6.64 1.71 -4.39
CA LEU A 46 -6.57 3.08 -4.90
C LEU A 46 -7.35 4.05 -4.00
N ASN A 47 -8.58 3.71 -3.62
CA ASN A 47 -9.41 4.52 -2.73
C ASN A 47 -8.74 4.81 -1.37
N HIS A 48 -7.93 3.88 -0.85
CA HIS A 48 -7.16 4.10 0.38
C HIS A 48 -5.96 5.03 0.17
N LEU A 49 -5.34 4.99 -1.02
CA LEU A 49 -4.16 5.81 -1.33
C LEU A 49 -4.51 7.24 -1.74
N LEU A 50 -5.66 7.44 -2.40
CA LEU A 50 -6.09 8.74 -2.93
C LEU A 50 -6.02 9.89 -1.90
N PRO A 51 -6.43 9.74 -0.63
CA PRO A 51 -6.33 10.82 0.35
C PRO A 51 -4.90 11.27 0.69
N ALA A 52 -3.92 10.36 0.63
CA ALA A 52 -2.51 10.72 0.80
C ALA A 52 -1.94 11.33 -0.48
N LEU A 53 -2.29 10.74 -1.64
CA LEU A 53 -1.81 11.19 -2.95
C LEU A 53 -2.33 12.59 -3.32
N SER A 54 -3.57 12.91 -2.96
CA SER A 54 -4.16 14.23 -3.19
C SER A 54 -3.67 15.30 -2.21
N GLY A 55 -2.98 14.91 -1.14
CA GLY A 55 -2.53 15.82 -0.08
C GLY A 55 -3.64 16.34 0.83
N ILE A 56 -4.91 15.95 0.64
CA ILE A 56 -6.04 16.42 1.47
C ILE A 56 -5.91 15.97 2.93
N LYS A 57 -5.26 14.82 3.18
CA LYS A 57 -4.89 14.35 4.52
C LYS A 57 -3.40 14.54 4.76
N SER A 58 -3.02 15.75 5.18
CA SER A 58 -1.62 16.14 5.42
C SER A 58 -0.88 15.31 6.49
N ASN A 59 -1.62 14.65 7.39
CA ASN A 59 -1.06 13.76 8.39
C ASN A 59 -0.73 12.35 7.85
N LEU A 60 -1.25 12.00 6.67
CA LEU A 60 -1.07 10.71 6.03
C LEU A 60 0.13 10.77 5.08
N LYS A 61 1.10 9.90 5.30
CA LYS A 61 2.29 9.76 4.47
C LYS A 61 2.18 8.49 3.65
N ILE A 62 2.65 8.58 2.41
CA ILE A 62 2.80 7.45 1.50
C ILE A 62 4.28 7.27 1.17
N LYS A 63 4.74 6.02 1.17
CA LYS A 63 6.05 5.60 0.65
C LYS A 63 5.85 4.40 -0.25
N VAL A 64 6.51 4.38 -1.39
CA VAL A 64 6.45 3.25 -2.32
C VAL A 64 7.86 2.70 -2.49
N GLU A 65 8.02 1.41 -2.25
CA GLU A 65 9.30 0.69 -2.42
C GLU A 65 9.20 -0.27 -3.61
N TYR A 66 10.25 -0.31 -4.43
CA TYR A 66 10.39 -1.24 -5.55
C TYR A 66 11.20 -2.47 -5.13
N ASN A 67 10.60 -3.65 -5.28
CA ASN A 67 11.21 -4.94 -4.97
C ASN A 67 12.01 -5.42 -6.20
N LYS A 68 13.34 -5.30 -6.12
CA LYS A 68 14.26 -5.63 -7.22
C LYS A 68 14.32 -7.13 -7.53
N GLU A 69 13.99 -7.98 -6.56
CA GLU A 69 14.03 -9.45 -6.68
C GLU A 69 12.61 -10.03 -6.71
N PRO A 70 12.39 -11.17 -7.41
CA PRO A 70 11.09 -11.87 -7.43
C PRO A 70 10.71 -12.49 -6.09
#